data_AF-A0A0Q4H1G4-F1
#
_entry.id   AF-A0A0Q4H1G4-F1
#
_cell.length_a   1.000
_cell.length_b   1.000
_cell.length_c   1.000
_cell.angle_alpha   90.00
_cell.angle_beta   90.00
_cell.angle_gamma   90.00
#
_symmetry.space_group_name_H-M   'P 1'
#
loop_
_entity.id
_entity.type
_entity.pdbx_description
1 polymer ?
#
loop_
_entity_poly.entity_id
_entity_poly.type
_entity_poly.pdbx_seq_one_letter_code
_entity_poly.pdbx_strand_id
1 'polypeptide(L)'
;MAEKHQILFYPVGEGDTSQVVLSQGRRILFDFCHRPNAKSADTPAIDIKKRLKEELQAAGCDYLDAVAFTHAAIDHIMGSTEFFKLQHASMYQDKGRIKIRQFWMPAAMVSFGD
;
A
#
# COMPACT_ATOMS: atom_id res chain seq x y z
N MET A 1 -9.60 26.64 -10.45
CA MET A 1 -9.01 26.17 -9.17
C MET A 1 -7.59 25.72 -9.47
N ALA A 2 -6.63 25.99 -8.58
CA ALA A 2 -5.26 25.49 -8.76
C ALA A 2 -5.26 23.96 -8.69
N GLU A 3 -4.40 23.31 -9.49
CA GLU A 3 -4.19 21.87 -9.38
C GLU A 3 -3.63 21.52 -8.01
N LYS A 4 -4.26 20.55 -7.33
CA LYS A 4 -3.85 20.09 -6.00
C LYS A 4 -3.21 18.72 -6.08
N HIS A 5 -1.95 18.64 -5.70
CA HIS A 5 -1.24 17.38 -5.43
C HIS A 5 -1.10 17.20 -3.92
N GLN A 6 -1.03 15.96 -3.45
CA GLN A 6 -0.92 15.65 -2.02
C GLN A 6 0.13 14.59 -1.78
N ILE A 7 0.86 14.74 -0.68
CA ILE A 7 1.68 13.69 -0.08
C ILE A 7 1.05 13.38 1.28
N LEU A 8 0.73 12.12 1.52
CA LEU A 8 0.05 11.63 2.70
C LEU A 8 0.97 10.66 3.43
N PHE A 9 1.18 10.88 4.72
CA PHE A 9 1.88 9.95 5.60
C PHE A 9 0.86 9.32 6.54
N TYR A 10 0.85 7.99 6.60
CA TYR A 10 -0.10 7.26 7.42
C TYR A 10 0.57 6.85 8.74
N PRO A 11 -0.07 7.10 9.90
CA PRO A 11 0.51 6.75 11.20
C PRO A 11 0.40 5.24 11.43
N VAL A 12 1.39 4.48 10.95
CA VAL A 12 1.43 3.00 11.05
C VAL A 12 2.23 2.51 12.26
N GLY A 13 2.78 3.42 13.08
CA GLY A 13 3.73 3.11 14.15
C GLY A 13 5.16 3.16 13.64
N GLU A 14 5.97 2.17 13.98
CA GLU A 14 7.31 1.96 13.39
C GLU A 14 7.19 1.44 11.94
N GLY A 15 8.13 1.82 11.08
CA GLY A 15 8.06 1.60 9.64
C GLY A 15 7.11 2.57 8.92
N ASP A 16 6.92 2.35 7.61
CA ASP A 16 6.33 3.37 6.73
C ASP A 16 5.12 2.90 5.93
N THR A 17 4.21 3.85 5.70
CA THR A 17 3.29 3.84 4.56
C THR A 17 2.98 5.28 4.19
N SER A 18 3.21 5.65 2.94
CA SER A 18 2.91 6.98 2.42
C SER A 18 2.36 6.93 1.01
N GLN A 19 1.64 7.97 0.60
CA GLN A 19 1.01 8.04 -0.71
C GLN A 19 1.20 9.40 -1.36
N VAL A 20 1.50 9.41 -2.65
CA VAL A 20 1.40 10.58 -3.51
C VAL A 20 0.11 10.50 -4.30
N VAL A 21 -0.75 11.51 -4.18
CA VAL A 21 -1.99 11.66 -4.94
C VAL A 21 -1.86 12.86 -5.85
N LEU A 22 -1.92 12.63 -7.16
CA LEU A 22 -1.81 13.69 -8.17
C LEU A 22 -3.17 14.35 -8.41
N SER A 23 -3.16 15.58 -8.96
CA SER A 23 -4.36 16.37 -9.26
C SER A 23 -5.39 15.64 -10.12
N GLN A 24 -4.94 14.72 -10.98
CA GLN A 24 -5.78 13.89 -11.84
C GLN A 24 -6.17 12.53 -11.21
N GLY A 25 -6.02 12.38 -9.90
CA GLY A 25 -6.45 11.19 -9.15
C GLY A 25 -5.51 9.99 -9.22
N ARG A 26 -4.37 10.09 -9.92
CA ARG A 26 -3.34 9.03 -9.92
C ARG A 26 -2.72 8.87 -8.54
N ARG A 27 -2.47 7.63 -8.15
CA ARG A 27 -2.04 7.26 -6.78
C ARG A 27 -0.80 6.38 -6.81
N ILE A 28 0.25 6.82 -6.12
CA ILE A 28 1.49 6.08 -5.92
C ILE A 28 1.62 5.82 -4.43
N LEU A 29 1.76 4.55 -4.03
CA LEU A 29 1.98 4.16 -2.64
C LEU A 29 3.43 3.76 -2.44
N PHE A 30 4.04 4.24 -1.36
CA PHE A 30 5.36 3.84 -0.90
C PHE A 30 5.20 3.06 0.39
N ASP A 31 5.72 1.83 0.38
CA ASP A 31 5.63 0.84 1.44
C ASP A 31 4.20 0.50 1.87
N PHE A 32 4.07 -0.55 2.68
CA PHE A 32 2.79 -0.98 3.22
C PHE A 32 2.99 -1.70 4.56
N CYS A 33 2.58 -1.05 5.64
CA CYS A 33 2.67 -1.55 7.00
C CYS A 33 1.29 -1.59 7.65
N HIS A 34 0.64 -2.75 7.62
CA HIS A 34 -0.59 -2.97 8.34
C HIS A 34 -0.38 -3.88 9.55
N ARG A 35 -0.41 -3.29 10.75
CA ARG A 35 -0.23 -4.03 12.00
C ARG A 35 -1.46 -4.88 12.34
N PRO A 36 -1.28 -6.10 12.91
CA PRO A 36 -2.40 -6.97 13.26
C PRO A 36 -3.43 -6.33 14.19
N ASN A 37 -2.99 -5.47 15.12
CA ASN A 37 -3.85 -4.80 16.09
C ASN A 37 -4.40 -3.45 15.61
N ALA A 38 -4.10 -2.99 14.38
CA ALA A 38 -4.49 -1.67 13.86
C ALA A 38 -6.01 -1.42 13.79
N LYS A 39 -6.82 -2.46 14.00
CA LYS A 39 -8.29 -2.37 14.10
C LYS A 39 -8.78 -2.06 15.52
N SER A 40 -7.94 -2.24 16.53
CA SER A 40 -8.28 -1.94 17.92
C SER A 40 -8.20 -0.44 18.18
N ALA A 41 -9.08 0.06 19.06
CA ALA A 41 -8.99 1.42 19.57
C ALA A 41 -7.79 1.63 20.51
N ASP A 42 -7.15 0.54 20.96
CA ASP A 42 -6.04 0.57 21.93
C ASP A 42 -4.66 0.79 21.30
N THR A 43 -4.58 1.02 19.99
CA THR A 43 -3.33 1.29 19.28
C THR A 43 -3.39 2.62 18.53
N PRO A 44 -2.30 3.40 18.52
CA PRO A 44 -2.22 4.61 17.69
C PRO A 44 -2.07 4.29 16.20
N ALA A 45 -1.79 3.03 15.83
CA ALA A 45 -1.60 2.63 14.44
C ALA A 45 -2.94 2.61 13.67
N ILE A 46 -2.96 3.28 12.51
CA ILE A 46 -4.14 3.34 11.63
C ILE A 46 -4.46 1.99 11.00
N ASP A 47 -5.75 1.65 10.87
CA ASP A 47 -6.22 0.60 9.95
C ASP A 47 -6.00 1.03 8.49
N ILE A 48 -4.76 0.89 8.02
CA ILE A 48 -4.37 1.30 6.68
C ILE A 48 -5.11 0.52 5.58
N LYS A 49 -5.49 -0.74 5.84
CA LYS A 49 -6.27 -1.57 4.90
C LYS A 49 -7.65 -0.96 4.68
N LYS A 50 -8.35 -0.59 5.75
CA LYS A 50 -9.65 0.09 5.68
C LYS A 50 -9.50 1.46 5.02
N ARG A 51 -8.54 2.26 5.49
CA ARG A 51 -8.32 3.63 5.00
C ARG A 51 -8.08 3.68 3.49
N LEU A 52 -7.18 2.86 2.95
CA LEU A 52 -6.91 2.85 1.51
C LEU A 52 -8.10 2.34 0.71
N LYS A 53 -8.87 1.36 1.21
CA LYS A 53 -10.10 0.90 0.54
C LYS A 53 -11.14 2.01 0.42
N GLU A 54 -11.36 2.77 1.48
CA GLU A 54 -12.28 3.92 1.49
C GLU A 54 -11.81 5.01 0.52
N GLU A 55 -10.51 5.32 0.51
CA GLU A 55 -9.94 6.31 -0.41
C GLU A 55 -10.06 5.90 -1.88
N LEU A 56 -9.81 4.63 -2.20
CA LEU A 56 -9.93 4.08 -3.55
C LEU A 56 -11.41 4.04 -4.00
N GLN A 57 -12.30 3.61 -3.11
CA GLN A 57 -13.75 3.64 -3.36
C GLN A 57 -14.25 5.06 -3.64
N ALA A 58 -13.81 6.05 -2.85
CA ALA A 58 -14.14 7.45 -3.07
C ALA A 58 -13.59 7.99 -4.41
N ALA A 59 -12.47 7.45 -4.87
CA ALA A 59 -11.91 7.76 -6.19
C ALA A 59 -12.52 6.94 -7.34
N GLY A 60 -13.47 6.04 -7.06
CA GLY A 60 -14.12 5.20 -8.07
C GLY A 60 -13.19 4.16 -8.69
N CYS A 61 -12.15 3.72 -7.98
CA CYS A 61 -11.19 2.72 -8.46
C CYS A 61 -10.91 1.62 -7.42
N ASP A 62 -10.30 0.52 -7.88
CA ASP A 62 -9.91 -0.63 -7.06
C ASP A 62 -8.41 -0.97 -7.19
N TYR A 63 -7.62 0.02 -7.61
CA TYR A 63 -6.21 -0.13 -7.96
C TYR A 63 -5.36 1.06 -7.51
N LEU A 64 -4.07 0.81 -7.34
CA LEU A 64 -3.03 1.85 -7.27
C LEU A 64 -2.25 1.87 -8.60
N ASP A 65 -1.85 3.06 -9.05
CA ASP A 65 -1.10 3.20 -10.30
C ASP A 65 0.33 2.68 -10.17
N ALA A 66 0.94 2.92 -9.01
CA ALA A 66 2.21 2.31 -8.64
C ALA A 66 2.24 1.98 -7.14
N VAL A 67 2.90 0.87 -6.80
CA VAL A 67 3.31 0.55 -5.43
C VAL A 67 4.82 0.33 -5.44
N ALA A 68 5.53 1.06 -4.59
CA ALA A 68 6.97 0.99 -4.46
C ALA A 68 7.33 0.52 -3.05
N PHE A 69 7.97 -0.64 -2.93
CA PHE A 69 8.58 -1.06 -1.68
C PHE A 69 10.03 -0.58 -1.63
N THR A 70 10.42 0.09 -0.56
CA THR A 70 11.78 0.64 -0.39
C THR A 70 12.79 -0.45 -0.04
N HIS A 71 12.36 -1.47 0.70
CA HIS A 71 13.13 -2.66 1.08
C HIS A 71 12.20 -3.75 1.64
N ALA A 72 12.76 -4.89 2.07
CA ALA A 72 12.01 -6.07 2.52
C ALA A 72 11.81 -6.18 4.03
N ALA A 73 12.16 -5.16 4.83
CA ALA A 73 11.97 -5.23 6.27
C ALA A 73 10.47 -5.31 6.60
N ILE A 74 10.14 -6.06 7.65
CA ILE A 74 8.76 -6.43 7.95
C ILE A 74 7.89 -5.19 8.18
N ASP A 75 8.42 -4.16 8.81
CA ASP A 75 7.76 -2.88 9.09
C ASP A 75 7.52 -2.01 7.84
N HIS A 76 7.97 -2.43 6.66
CA HIS A 76 7.66 -1.81 5.36
C HIS A 76 6.79 -2.69 4.45
N ILE A 77 6.65 -3.98 4.73
CA ILE A 77 5.86 -4.93 3.91
C ILE A 77 4.73 -5.64 4.66
N MET A 78 4.55 -5.35 5.96
CA MET A 78 3.63 -6.05 6.84
C MET A 78 2.19 -6.03 6.31
N GLY A 79 1.63 -7.23 6.12
CA GLY A 79 0.25 -7.41 5.71
C GLY A 79 -0.03 -7.07 4.23
N SER A 80 1.01 -6.83 3.43
CA SER A 80 0.90 -6.54 1.99
C SER A 80 0.35 -7.74 1.21
N THR A 81 0.76 -8.95 1.60
CA THR A 81 0.37 -10.21 0.94
C THR A 81 -1.08 -10.61 1.16
N GLU A 82 -1.81 -10.03 2.13
CA GLU A 82 -3.28 -10.21 2.23
C GLU A 82 -4.07 -9.00 1.72
N PHE A 83 -3.40 -7.89 1.38
CA PHE A 83 -4.05 -6.69 0.88
C PHE A 83 -4.03 -6.59 -0.64
N PHE A 84 -2.88 -6.86 -1.26
CA PHE A 84 -2.69 -6.69 -2.69
C PHE A 84 -3.01 -7.96 -3.47
N LYS A 85 -3.46 -7.75 -4.72
CA LYS A 85 -3.59 -8.79 -5.73
C LYS A 85 -2.24 -8.99 -6.42
N LEU A 86 -1.54 -10.06 -6.09
CA LEU A 86 -0.24 -10.40 -6.69
C LEU A 86 -0.42 -11.41 -7.82
N GLN A 87 0.20 -11.16 -8.98
CA GLN A 87 -0.15 -11.84 -10.23
C GLN A 87 0.47 -13.23 -10.40
N HIS A 88 1.51 -13.58 -9.64
CA HIS A 88 2.24 -14.82 -9.87
C HIS A 88 1.60 -16.06 -9.24
N ALA A 89 1.11 -15.97 -7.99
CA ALA A 89 0.53 -17.10 -7.28
C ALA A 89 -0.97 -16.89 -7.02
N SER A 90 -1.79 -17.91 -7.33
CA SER A 90 -3.26 -17.86 -7.23
C SER A 90 -3.76 -17.55 -5.82
N MET A 91 -3.04 -18.00 -4.78
CA MET A 91 -3.34 -17.70 -3.37
C MET A 91 -3.36 -16.21 -3.04
N TYR A 92 -2.80 -15.35 -3.91
CA TYR A 92 -2.81 -13.91 -3.75
C TYR A 92 -3.83 -13.20 -4.65
N GLN A 93 -4.79 -13.92 -5.25
CA GLN A 93 -5.68 -13.38 -6.29
C GLN A 93 -7.17 -13.36 -5.91
N ASP A 94 -7.48 -13.61 -4.64
CA ASP A 94 -8.84 -13.60 -4.11
C ASP A 94 -9.58 -12.28 -4.39
N LYS A 95 -10.92 -12.35 -4.38
CA LYS A 95 -11.79 -11.19 -4.57
C LYS A 95 -11.56 -10.15 -3.47
N GLY A 96 -11.56 -8.87 -3.84
CA GLY A 96 -11.47 -7.73 -2.90
C GLY A 96 -10.05 -7.29 -2.52
N ARG A 97 -9.01 -7.92 -3.10
CA ARG A 97 -7.62 -7.45 -3.02
C ARG A 97 -7.37 -6.30 -3.99
N ILE A 98 -6.56 -5.32 -3.56
CA ILE A 98 -6.27 -4.11 -4.36
C ILE A 98 -5.29 -4.45 -5.48
N LYS A 99 -5.61 -4.02 -6.69
CA LYS A 99 -4.75 -4.25 -7.87
C LYS A 99 -3.58 -3.26 -7.89
N ILE A 100 -2.44 -3.71 -8.40
CA ILE A 100 -1.26 -2.88 -8.63
C ILE A 100 -1.02 -2.83 -10.14
N ARG A 101 -0.95 -1.64 -10.73
CA ARG A 101 -0.63 -1.49 -12.16
C ARG A 101 0.86 -1.54 -12.44
N GLN A 102 1.66 -0.86 -11.62
CA GLN A 102 3.11 -0.90 -11.68
C GLN A 102 3.67 -1.25 -10.30
N PHE A 103 4.58 -2.21 -10.25
CA PHE A 103 5.21 -2.65 -9.01
C PHE A 103 6.68 -2.30 -9.06
N TRP A 104 7.16 -1.53 -8.08
CA TRP A 104 8.57 -1.15 -7.96
C TRP A 104 9.14 -1.73 -6.66
N MET A 105 10.34 -2.26 -6.74
CA MET A 105 11.14 -2.71 -5.60
C MET A 105 12.63 -2.62 -5.98
N PRO A 106 13.54 -2.47 -5.01
CA PRO A 106 14.95 -2.68 -5.25
C PRO A 106 15.21 -4.02 -5.93
N ALA A 107 16.00 -4.02 -7.02
CA ALA A 107 16.38 -5.23 -7.73
C ALA A 107 17.02 -6.27 -6.78
N ALA A 108 17.77 -5.80 -5.79
CA ALA A 108 18.36 -6.59 -4.71
C ALA A 108 17.36 -7.53 -4.02
N MET A 109 16.10 -7.12 -3.82
CA MET A 109 15.09 -7.94 -3.13
C MET A 109 14.74 -9.24 -3.86
N VAL A 110 15.06 -9.35 -5.15
CA VAL A 110 14.79 -10.54 -5.98
C VAL A 110 16.04 -11.07 -6.69
N SER A 111 17.20 -10.44 -6.47
CA SER A 111 18.45 -10.78 -7.14
C SER A 111 19.45 -11.49 -6.24
N PHE A 112 19.29 -11.44 -4.92
CA PHE A 112 20.13 -12.18 -3.98
C PHE A 112 19.44 -13.48 -3.56
N GLY A 113 19.78 -14.54 -4.28
CA GLY A 113 19.55 -15.92 -3.91
C GLY A 113 20.79 -16.70 -4.33
N ASP A 114 21.70 -16.92 -3.38
CA ASP A 114 22.69 -18.00 -3.46
C ASP A 114 22.04 -19.28 -2.95
#